data_AF-A0A969CKG2-F1
#
_entry.id   AF-A0A969CKG2-F1
#
_cell.length_a   1.000
_cell.length_b   1.000
_cell.length_c   1.000
_cell.angle_alpha   90.00
_cell.angle_beta   90.00
_cell.angle_gamma   90.00
#
_symmetry.space_group_name_H-M   'P 1'
#
loop_
_entity.id
_entity.type
_entity.pdbx_description
1 polymer ?
#
loop_
_entity_poly.entity_id
_entity_poly.type
_entity_poly.pdbx_seq_one_letter_code
_entity_poly.pdbx_strand_id
1 'polypeptide(L)'
;MINISLDDETEKYLVEILAQEKSTSSELMKRLIHEHWQKLQSRKTVLERLEEVGSIPRHLPDSPGNLSDRDVRRQYIAEYLQKRQRHSQKQEV
;
A
#
# COMPACT_ATOMS: atom_id res chain seq x y z
N MET A 1 -14.46 3.87 27.91
CA MET A 1 -13.55 5.02 27.71
C MET A 1 -12.14 4.51 27.97
N ILE A 2 -11.22 4.75 27.04
CA ILE A 2 -9.80 4.49 27.29
C ILE A 2 -9.32 5.66 28.17
N ASN A 3 -8.69 5.36 29.31
CA ASN A 3 -8.06 6.36 30.14
C ASN A 3 -6.56 6.39 29.81
N ILE A 4 -6.02 7.57 29.52
CA ILE A 4 -4.62 7.73 29.11
C ILE A 4 -3.97 8.65 30.14
N SER A 5 -2.93 8.14 30.80
CA SER A 5 -2.05 8.95 31.64
C SER A 5 -0.96 9.54 30.76
N LEU A 6 -0.89 10.86 30.70
CA LEU A 6 0.18 11.61 30.06
C LEU A 6 1.17 12.03 31.14
N ASP A 7 2.45 12.11 30.78
CA ASP A 7 3.44 12.80 31.59
C ASP A 7 3.27 14.33 31.46
N ASP A 8 3.84 15.07 32.42
CA ASP A 8 3.70 16.52 32.54
C ASP A 8 4.14 17.28 31.27
N GLU A 9 5.15 16.77 30.57
CA GLU A 9 5.66 17.39 29.34
C GLU A 9 4.68 17.18 28.18
N THR A 10 4.18 15.97 28.02
CA THR A 10 3.18 15.64 27.00
C THR A 10 1.86 16.38 27.23
N GLU A 11 1.43 16.56 28.49
CA GLU A 11 0.25 17.35 28.81
C GLU A 11 0.42 18.82 28.42
N LYS A 12 1.61 19.40 28.62
CA LYS A 12 1.93 20.74 28.15
C LYS A 12 1.79 20.87 26.63
N TYR A 13 2.31 19.91 25.87
CA TYR A 13 2.15 19.90 24.41
C TYR A 13 0.69 19.81 23.99
N LEU A 14 -0.11 18.98 24.67
CA LEU A 14 -1.54 18.86 24.40
C LEU A 14 -2.24 20.21 24.58
N VAL A 15 -1.97 20.93 25.68
CA VAL A 15 -2.57 22.25 25.94
C VAL A 15 -2.19 23.26 24.86
N GLU A 16 -0.91 23.30 24.45
CA GLU A 16 -0.45 24.21 23.39
C GLU A 16 -1.13 23.93 22.04
N ILE A 17 -1.24 22.66 21.65
CA ILE A 17 -1.89 22.25 20.39
C ILE A 17 -3.38 22.66 20.41
N LEU A 18 -4.09 22.37 21.50
CA LEU A 18 -5.51 22.69 21.61
C LEU A 18 -5.77 24.20 21.58
N ALA A 19 -4.89 24.99 22.21
CA ALA A 19 -4.97 26.45 22.18
C ALA A 19 -4.75 27.01 20.76
N GLN A 20 -3.81 26.44 20.01
CA GLN A 20 -3.50 26.88 18.65
C GLN A 20 -4.60 26.50 17.64
N GLU A 21 -5.09 25.27 17.71
CA GLU A 21 -6.08 24.74 16.77
C GLU A 21 -7.53 25.11 17.13
N LYS A 22 -7.77 25.60 18.35
CA LYS A 22 -9.11 25.87 18.90
C LYS A 22 -10.03 24.65 18.80
N SER A 23 -9.47 23.47 19.04
CA SER A 23 -10.15 22.17 18.93
C SER A 23 -10.28 21.51 20.31
N THR A 24 -11.01 20.40 20.37
CA THR A 24 -11.12 19.59 21.59
C THR A 24 -10.13 18.43 21.60
N SER A 25 -9.76 17.95 22.78
CA SER A 25 -8.90 16.76 22.94
C SER A 25 -9.47 15.53 22.22
N SER A 26 -10.78 15.37 22.22
CA SER A 26 -11.49 14.28 21.53
C SER A 26 -11.32 14.36 20.00
N GLU A 27 -11.45 15.55 19.42
CA GLU A 27 -11.27 15.76 17.98
C GLU A 27 -9.82 15.56 17.56
N LEU A 28 -8.89 16.12 18.32
CA LEU A 28 -7.45 15.93 18.10
C LEU A 28 -7.09 14.44 18.14
N MET A 29 -7.55 13.71 19.16
CA MET A 29 -7.29 12.28 19.29
C MET A 29 -7.87 11.47 18.12
N LYS A 30 -9.11 11.76 17.70
CA LYS A 30 -9.71 11.09 16.53
C LYS A 30 -8.87 11.31 15.27
N ARG A 31 -8.41 12.54 15.04
CA ARG A 31 -7.57 12.90 13.89
C ARG A 31 -6.22 12.17 13.95
N LEU A 32 -5.51 12.26 15.08
CA LEU A 32 -4.20 11.64 15.25
C LEU A 32 -4.25 10.11 15.11
N ILE A 33 -5.27 9.46 15.70
CA ILE A 33 -5.47 8.02 15.56
C ILE A 33 -5.74 7.66 14.09
N HIS A 34 -6.58 8.42 13.40
CA HIS A 34 -6.87 8.17 11.99
C HIS A 34 -5.63 8.32 11.11
N GLU A 35 -4.86 9.39 11.28
CA GLU A 35 -3.61 9.63 10.55
C GLU A 35 -2.56 8.56 10.85
N HIS A 36 -2.41 8.17 12.12
CA HIS A 36 -1.48 7.12 12.50
C HIS A 36 -1.90 5.77 11.93
N TRP A 37 -3.20 5.44 11.98
CA TRP A 37 -3.75 4.24 11.38
C TRP A 37 -3.50 4.21 9.86
N GLN A 38 -3.68 5.33 9.16
CA GLN A 38 -3.36 5.45 7.73
C GLN A 38 -1.86 5.25 7.46
N LYS A 39 -0.97 5.80 8.29
CA LYS A 39 0.48 5.61 8.16
C LYS A 39 0.91 4.15 8.34
N LEU A 40 0.21 3.42 9.21
CA LEU A 40 0.44 1.99 9.42
C LEU A 40 -0.08 1.12 8.26
N GLN A 41 -1.02 1.62 7.46
CA GLN A 41 -1.42 0.91 6.25
C GLN A 41 -0.22 0.85 5.30
N SER A 42 0.21 -0.36 4.95
CA SER A 42 1.21 -0.57 3.90
C SER A 42 0.76 0.17 2.64
N ARG A 43 1.66 0.96 2.04
CA ARG A 43 1.36 1.61 0.75
C ARG A 43 1.00 0.51 -0.25
N LYS A 44 -0.29 0.44 -0.60
CA LYS A 44 -0.76 -0.54 -1.56
C LYS A 44 0.00 -0.37 -2.86
N THR A 45 0.49 -1.47 -3.40
CA THR A 45 1.09 -1.50 -4.73
C THR A 45 0.04 -1.09 -5.77
N VAL A 46 0.49 -0.68 -6.96
CA VAL A 46 -0.42 -0.36 -8.07
C VAL A 46 -1.37 -1.54 -8.34
N LEU A 47 -0.90 -2.77 -8.17
CA LEU A 47 -1.69 -3.99 -8.38
C LEU A 47 -2.80 -4.15 -7.34
N GLU A 48 -2.46 -4.05 -6.05
CA GLU A 48 -3.45 -4.13 -4.97
C GLU A 48 -4.54 -3.06 -5.10
N ARG A 49 -4.18 -1.85 -5.58
CA ARG A 49 -5.17 -0.80 -5.87
C ARG A 49 -6.07 -1.13 -7.04
N LEU A 50 -5.56 -1.82 -8.07
CA LEU A 50 -6.36 -2.23 -9.23
C LEU A 50 -7.28 -3.42 -8.93
N GLU A 51 -6.86 -4.31 -8.02
CA GLU A 51 -7.68 -5.40 -7.48
C GLU A 51 -8.92 -4.87 -6.74
N GLU A 52 -8.75 -3.88 -5.86
CA GLU A 52 -9.88 -3.28 -5.12
C GLU A 52 -10.89 -2.55 -6.00
N VAL A 53 -10.42 -1.97 -7.11
CA VAL A 53 -11.26 -1.23 -8.07
C VAL A 53 -11.93 -2.19 -9.08
N GLY A 54 -11.69 -3.50 -8.97
CA GLY A 54 -12.24 -4.51 -9.88
C GLY A 54 -11.79 -4.33 -11.33
N SER A 55 -10.69 -3.60 -11.54
CA SER A 55 -10.20 -3.18 -12.85
C SER A 55 -8.77 -3.66 -13.05
N ILE A 56 -8.57 -4.96 -12.90
CA ILE A 56 -7.31 -5.60 -13.28
C ILE A 56 -7.27 -5.63 -14.82
N PRO A 57 -6.25 -5.06 -15.48
CA PRO A 57 -6.14 -5.15 -16.93
C PRO A 57 -6.17 -6.62 -17.37
N ARG A 58 -7.03 -6.98 -18.35
CA ARG A 58 -7.13 -8.35 -18.90
C ARG A 58 -5.80 -8.95 -19.39
N HIS A 59 -4.81 -8.09 -19.60
CA HIS A 59 -3.47 -8.40 -20.11
C HIS A 59 -2.39 -8.17 -19.06
N LEU A 60 -2.75 -8.27 -17.78
CA LEU A 60 -1.80 -8.52 -16.71
C LEU A 60 -1.77 -10.05 -16.47
N PRO A 61 -1.09 -10.83 -17.34
CA PRO A 61 -1.05 -12.29 -17.20
C PRO A 61 -0.37 -12.61 -15.87
N ASP A 62 -0.76 -13.72 -15.23
CA ASP A 62 -0.12 -14.38 -14.08
C ASP A 62 1.33 -13.94 -13.88
N SER A 63 1.50 -12.81 -13.22
CA SER A 63 2.75 -12.09 -13.16
C SER A 63 3.24 -12.22 -11.74
N PRO A 64 4.52 -12.57 -11.52
CA PRO A 64 5.10 -12.55 -10.21
C PRO A 64 4.82 -11.19 -9.56
N GLY A 65 4.28 -11.18 -8.33
CA GLY A 65 3.96 -9.95 -7.60
C GLY A 65 5.17 -9.03 -7.34
N ASN A 66 6.39 -9.50 -7.67
CA ASN A 66 7.67 -8.84 -7.48
C ASN A 66 8.43 -8.54 -8.79
N LEU A 67 7.76 -8.30 -9.94
CA LEU A 67 8.42 -7.87 -11.20
C LEU A 67 9.29 -6.59 -11.10
N SER A 68 9.20 -5.86 -10.00
CA SER A 68 10.11 -4.76 -9.70
C SER A 68 11.56 -5.23 -9.51
N ASP A 69 11.76 -6.45 -9.02
CA ASP A 69 13.07 -7.09 -8.93
C ASP A 69 13.60 -7.44 -10.33
N ARG A 70 14.87 -7.08 -10.59
CA ARG A 70 15.51 -7.27 -11.88
C ARG A 70 15.64 -8.75 -12.25
N ASP A 71 15.97 -9.60 -11.28
CA ASP A 71 16.27 -11.01 -11.55
C ASP A 71 14.98 -11.79 -11.82
N VAL A 72 13.95 -11.51 -11.02
CA VAL A 72 12.58 -12.02 -11.24
C VAL A 72 12.08 -11.59 -12.63
N ARG A 73 12.25 -10.32 -13.00
CA ARG A 73 11.80 -9.81 -14.30
C ARG A 73 12.51 -10.49 -15.46
N ARG A 74 13.83 -10.70 -15.34
CA ARG A 74 14.62 -11.38 -16.39
C ARG A 74 14.15 -12.81 -16.60
N GLN A 75 13.93 -13.55 -15.52
CA GLN A 75 13.47 -14.92 -15.59
C GLN A 75 12.06 -15.00 -16.22
N TYR A 76 11.13 -14.18 -15.75
CA TYR A 76 9.76 -14.17 -16.27
C TYR A 76 9.70 -13.87 -17.78
N ILE A 77 10.47 -12.88 -18.25
CA ILE A 77 10.55 -12.55 -19.68
C ILE A 77 11.15 -13.71 -20.47
N ALA A 78 12.20 -14.36 -19.98
CA ALA A 78 12.82 -15.50 -20.65
C ALA A 78 11.83 -16.66 -20.84
N GLU A 79 11.08 -17.00 -19.79
CA GLU A 79 10.04 -18.03 -19.84
C GLU A 79 8.90 -17.68 -20.81
N TYR A 80 8.44 -16.42 -20.79
CA TYR A 80 7.42 -15.94 -21.70
C TYR A 80 7.84 -16.04 -23.18
N LEU A 81 9.07 -15.62 -23.50
CA LEU A 81 9.62 -15.70 -24.85
C LEU A 81 9.76 -17.16 -25.33
N GLN A 82 10.20 -18.08 -24.47
CA GLN A 82 10.28 -19.50 -24.81
C GLN A 82 8.90 -20.10 -25.09
N LYS A 83 7.89 -19.80 -24.26
CA LYS A 83 6.51 -20.26 -24.49
C LYS A 83 5.98 -19.74 -25.82
N ARG A 84 6.21 -18.46 -26.13
CA ARG A 84 5.80 -17.86 -27.40
C ARG A 84 6.42 -18.57 -28.61
N GLN A 85 7.73 -18.84 -28.57
CA GLN A 85 8.42 -19.58 -29.65
C GLN A 85 7.85 -20.98 -29.86
N ARG A 86 7.57 -21.71 -28.78
CA ARG A 86 6.95 -23.05 -28.84
C ARG A 86 5.55 -23.02 -29.46
N HIS A 87 4.76 -21.98 -29.18
CA HIS A 87 3.44 -21.82 -29.79
C HIS A 87 3.52 -21.51 -31.29
N SER A 88 4.48 -20.67 -31.72
CA SER A 88 4.70 -20.38 -33.14
C SER A 88 5.14 -21.62 -33.92
N GLN A 89 6.06 -22.43 -33.38
CA GLN A 89 6.52 -23.66 -34.04
C GLN A 89 5.44 -24.74 -34.15
N LYS A 90 4.48 -24.80 -33.22
CA LYS A 90 3.35 -25.74 -33.29
C LYS A 90 2.27 -25.37 -34.31
N GLN A 91 2.27 -24.14 -34.82
CA GLN A 91 1.30 -23.67 -35.83
C GLN A 91 1.82 -23.84 -37.26
N GLU A 92 3.12 -24.11 -37.44
CA GLU A 92 3.76 -24.31 -38.75
C GLU A 92 3.90 -25.80 -39.15
N VAL A 93 3.37 -26.74 -38.35
CA VAL A 93 3.32 -28.19 -38.61
C VAL A 93 1.86 -28.62 -38.75
#